data_AF-A0A4Q9L301-F1
#
_entry.id   AF-A0A4Q9L301-F1
#
_cell.length_a   1.000
_cell.length_b   1.000
_cell.length_c   1.000
_cell.angle_alpha   90.00
_cell.angle_beta   90.00
_cell.angle_gamma   90.00
#
_symmetry.space_group_name_H-M   'P 1'
#
loop_
_entity.id
_entity.type
_entity.pdbx_description
1 polymer ?
#
loop_
_entity_poly.entity_id
_entity_poly.type
_entity_poly.pdbx_seq_one_letter_code
_entity_poly.pdbx_strand_id
1 'polypeptide(L)'
;MLYSWIESEHLEIKLDTCILNNSLINFSKLPFYRTPTEKINCYMKHIKFCYKEIGIEKGAEEILPILIYSIIKSDIHNVYIEKLFMNYYKHKNFNRCQHNCTHLNNNFLNYVEPKEICDCLDECMNNYNETTYYLALLDTAISFIERIEFKSLNISREEYNAFIDQKIISLKEPNKIIEISSKEDNKISRIIKYFRKQK
;
A
#
# COMPACT_ATOMS: atom_id res chain seq x y z
N MET A 1 -2.11 6.12 15.46
CA MET A 1 -2.17 7.09 14.33
C MET A 1 -3.15 8.23 14.65
N LEU A 2 -2.95 9.47 14.13
CA LEU A 2 -3.83 10.63 14.39
C LEU A 2 -5.27 10.41 13.87
N TYR A 3 -5.42 9.80 12.70
CA TYR A 3 -6.70 9.65 12.03
C TYR A 3 -7.43 8.33 12.33
N SER A 4 -7.08 7.64 13.44
CA SER A 4 -7.64 6.31 13.75
C SER A 4 -9.17 6.29 13.97
N TRP A 5 -9.75 7.46 14.26
CA TRP A 5 -11.18 7.68 14.49
C TRP A 5 -12.01 7.70 13.20
N ILE A 6 -11.37 7.75 12.03
CA ILE A 6 -12.08 7.74 10.75
C ILE A 6 -12.70 6.36 10.54
N GLU A 7 -14.03 6.32 10.49
CA GLU A 7 -14.85 5.17 10.08
C GLU A 7 -15.24 5.20 8.59
N SER A 8 -15.85 4.10 8.10
CA SER A 8 -16.23 3.88 6.70
C SER A 8 -17.15 4.97 6.13
N GLU A 9 -18.03 5.51 6.96
CA GLU A 9 -19.07 6.47 6.59
C GLU A 9 -18.47 7.83 6.21
N HIS A 10 -17.39 8.23 6.88
CA HIS A 10 -16.67 9.47 6.59
C HIS A 10 -15.99 9.44 5.21
N LEU A 11 -15.72 8.25 4.67
CA LEU A 11 -15.10 8.02 3.37
C LEU A 11 -16.13 7.56 2.32
N GLU A 12 -17.43 7.60 2.65
CA GLU A 12 -18.53 7.21 1.76
C GLU A 12 -18.43 5.75 1.24
N ILE A 13 -17.83 4.86 2.04
CA ILE A 13 -17.66 3.46 1.68
C ILE A 13 -18.97 2.71 1.86
N LYS A 14 -19.49 2.13 0.77
CA LYS A 14 -20.76 1.37 0.75
C LYS A 14 -20.63 -0.10 1.14
N LEU A 15 -19.41 -0.57 1.42
CA LEU A 15 -19.11 -1.97 1.66
C LEU A 15 -19.28 -2.31 3.15
N ASP A 16 -19.80 -3.50 3.45
CA ASP A 16 -20.02 -3.94 4.84
C ASP A 16 -18.71 -3.96 5.66
N THR A 17 -18.77 -3.51 6.91
CA THR A 17 -17.62 -3.43 7.82
C THR A 17 -16.94 -4.78 8.03
N CYS A 18 -17.68 -5.89 7.98
CA CYS A 18 -17.12 -7.24 8.06
C CYS A 18 -16.18 -7.54 6.88
N ILE A 19 -16.59 -7.18 5.66
CA ILE A 19 -15.81 -7.36 4.44
C ILE A 19 -14.58 -6.47 4.48
N LEU A 20 -14.74 -5.21 4.89
CA LEU A 20 -13.62 -4.29 5.09
C LEU A 20 -12.60 -4.86 6.06
N ASN A 21 -13.02 -5.34 7.23
CA ASN A 21 -12.12 -5.94 8.21
C ASN A 21 -11.43 -7.21 7.68
N ASN A 22 -12.15 -8.04 6.92
CA ASN A 22 -11.57 -9.22 6.26
C ASN A 22 -10.48 -8.82 5.26
N SER A 23 -10.66 -7.72 4.52
CA SER A 23 -9.65 -7.20 3.59
C SER A 23 -8.33 -6.84 4.29
N LEU A 24 -8.38 -6.40 5.56
CA LEU A 24 -7.21 -6.00 6.36
C LEU A 24 -6.33 -7.18 6.77
N ILE A 25 -6.87 -8.41 6.81
CA ILE A 25 -6.14 -9.60 7.26
C ILE A 25 -4.90 -9.84 6.40
N ASN A 26 -5.00 -9.58 5.09
CA ASN A 26 -3.87 -9.72 4.19
C ASN A 26 -2.99 -8.49 4.22
N PHE A 27 -3.56 -7.28 4.17
CA PHE A 27 -2.78 -6.05 4.13
C PHE A 27 -1.89 -5.86 5.37
N SER A 28 -2.40 -6.18 6.56
CA SER A 28 -1.64 -6.12 7.83
C SER A 28 -0.40 -7.04 7.86
N LYS A 29 -0.26 -7.97 6.90
CA LYS A 29 0.93 -8.82 6.80
C LYS A 29 2.11 -8.15 6.08
N LEU A 30 1.87 -7.05 5.37
CA LEU A 30 2.86 -6.32 4.56
C LEU A 30 4.22 -6.11 5.26
N PRO A 31 4.30 -5.62 6.52
CA PRO A 31 5.59 -5.37 7.17
C PRO A 31 6.40 -6.64 7.45
N PHE A 32 5.76 -7.81 7.57
CA PHE A 32 6.46 -9.06 7.91
C PHE A 32 7.18 -9.71 6.72
N TYR A 33 6.86 -9.32 5.49
CA TYR A 33 7.55 -9.79 4.30
C TYR A 33 8.92 -9.12 4.16
N ARG A 34 9.91 -9.84 3.63
CA ARG A 34 11.30 -9.36 3.54
C ARG A 34 11.67 -8.87 2.16
N THR A 35 11.08 -9.45 1.13
CA THR A 35 11.40 -9.09 -0.25
C THR A 35 10.37 -8.11 -0.82
N PRO A 36 10.79 -7.21 -1.74
CA PRO A 36 9.87 -6.32 -2.46
C PRO A 36 8.76 -7.09 -3.18
N THR A 37 9.11 -8.23 -3.81
CA THR A 37 8.16 -9.09 -4.52
C THR A 37 7.08 -9.66 -3.60
N GLU A 38 7.44 -10.15 -2.41
CA GLU A 38 6.46 -10.63 -1.44
C GLU A 38 5.54 -9.51 -0.94
N LYS A 39 6.10 -8.33 -0.65
CA LYS A 39 5.31 -7.16 -0.21
C LYS A 39 4.35 -6.69 -1.30
N ILE A 40 4.83 -6.58 -2.54
CA ILE A 40 3.99 -6.26 -3.70
C ILE A 40 2.88 -7.30 -3.82
N ASN A 41 3.19 -8.60 -3.83
CA ASN A 41 2.18 -9.65 -3.93
C ASN A 41 1.16 -9.61 -2.79
N CYS A 42 1.58 -9.27 -1.56
CA CYS A 42 0.68 -9.06 -0.43
C CYS A 42 -0.30 -7.91 -0.72
N TYR A 43 0.21 -6.78 -1.18
CA TYR A 43 -0.59 -5.62 -1.55
C TYR A 43 -1.52 -5.90 -2.73
N MET A 44 -1.04 -6.60 -3.77
CA MET A 44 -1.85 -7.03 -4.93
C MET A 44 -3.02 -7.90 -4.50
N LYS A 45 -2.80 -8.86 -3.60
CA LYS A 45 -3.85 -9.73 -3.08
C LYS A 45 -4.91 -8.93 -2.33
N HIS A 46 -4.52 -7.90 -1.59
CA HIS A 46 -5.46 -7.02 -0.90
C HIS A 46 -6.32 -6.23 -1.91
N ILE A 47 -5.71 -5.55 -2.90
CA ILE A 47 -6.49 -4.78 -3.88
C ILE A 47 -7.40 -5.69 -4.73
N LYS A 48 -6.91 -6.85 -5.18
CA LYS A 48 -7.72 -7.81 -5.94
C LYS A 48 -8.89 -8.35 -5.12
N PHE A 49 -8.71 -8.52 -3.81
CA PHE A 49 -9.82 -8.82 -2.90
C PHE A 49 -10.82 -7.66 -2.87
N CYS A 50 -10.38 -6.42 -2.69
CA CYS A 50 -11.27 -5.25 -2.69
C CYS A 50 -12.06 -5.14 -4.01
N TYR A 51 -11.42 -5.27 -5.17
CA TYR A 51 -12.09 -5.26 -6.48
C TYR A 51 -13.14 -6.37 -6.64
N LYS A 52 -12.86 -7.57 -6.10
CA LYS A 52 -13.81 -8.67 -6.14
C LYS A 52 -15.09 -8.35 -5.34
N GLU A 53 -14.96 -7.66 -4.22
CA GLU A 53 -16.09 -7.35 -3.34
C GLU A 53 -16.92 -6.15 -3.83
N ILE A 54 -16.30 -5.17 -4.51
CA ILE A 54 -17.02 -4.01 -5.08
C ILE A 54 -17.63 -4.27 -6.47
N GLY A 55 -17.14 -5.27 -7.20
CA GLY A 55 -17.45 -5.50 -8.61
C GLY A 55 -16.28 -5.09 -9.53
N ILE A 56 -15.93 -5.95 -10.49
CA ILE A 56 -14.75 -5.81 -11.36
C ILE A 56 -14.90 -4.60 -12.32
N GLU A 57 -16.14 -4.19 -12.57
CA GLU A 57 -16.50 -3.04 -13.41
C GLU A 57 -16.26 -1.68 -12.76
N LYS A 58 -15.94 -1.63 -11.46
CA LYS A 58 -15.70 -0.40 -10.71
C LYS A 58 -14.28 0.13 -10.89
N GLY A 59 -14.14 1.46 -10.83
CA GLY A 59 -12.90 2.16 -11.14
C GLY A 59 -12.00 2.38 -9.93
N ALA A 60 -11.05 3.31 -10.08
CA ALA A 60 -10.20 3.77 -8.99
C ALA A 60 -10.98 4.54 -7.90
N GLU A 61 -12.09 5.19 -8.29
CA GLU A 61 -12.89 6.08 -7.43
C GLU A 61 -13.48 5.33 -6.23
N GLU A 62 -13.90 4.08 -6.42
CA GLU A 62 -14.47 3.23 -5.38
C GLU A 62 -13.42 2.49 -4.56
N ILE A 63 -12.24 2.22 -5.13
CA ILE A 63 -11.15 1.52 -4.44
C ILE A 63 -10.36 2.47 -3.54
N LEU A 64 -10.17 3.71 -3.96
CA LEU A 64 -9.32 4.66 -3.23
C LEU A 64 -9.81 4.88 -1.79
N PRO A 65 -11.10 5.11 -1.51
CA PRO A 65 -11.63 5.18 -0.14
C PRO A 65 -11.34 3.93 0.69
N ILE A 66 -11.50 2.74 0.09
CA ILE A 66 -11.23 1.45 0.75
C ILE A 66 -9.74 1.31 1.09
N LEU A 67 -8.86 1.75 0.22
CA LEU A 67 -7.41 1.76 0.46
C LEU A 67 -7.02 2.75 1.57
N ILE A 68 -7.60 3.95 1.59
CA ILE A 68 -7.39 4.94 2.65
C ILE A 68 -7.82 4.34 3.99
N TYR A 69 -9.03 3.78 4.06
CA TYR A 69 -9.54 3.08 5.23
C TYR A 69 -8.60 1.94 5.66
N SER A 70 -8.11 1.16 4.69
CA SER A 70 -7.23 0.04 4.96
C SER A 70 -5.88 0.46 5.54
N ILE A 71 -5.29 1.56 5.07
CA ILE A 71 -4.07 2.13 5.63
C ILE A 71 -4.31 2.60 7.07
N ILE A 72 -5.39 3.34 7.31
CA ILE A 72 -5.73 3.88 8.63
C ILE A 72 -5.98 2.75 9.66
N LYS A 73 -6.68 1.68 9.26
CA LYS A 73 -7.11 0.60 10.17
C LYS A 73 -6.12 -0.57 10.27
N SER A 74 -5.21 -0.74 9.31
CA SER A 74 -4.23 -1.85 9.32
C SER A 74 -3.13 -1.71 10.36
N ASP A 75 -2.98 -0.53 10.98
CA ASP A 75 -1.97 -0.23 11.99
C ASP A 75 -0.52 -0.51 11.54
N ILE A 76 -0.29 -0.46 10.22
CA ILE A 76 1.05 -0.64 9.67
C ILE A 76 1.86 0.64 9.94
N HIS A 77 2.87 0.52 10.80
CA HIS A 77 3.79 1.62 11.04
C HIS A 77 4.54 1.98 9.75
N ASN A 78 4.37 3.24 9.32
CA ASN A 78 5.09 3.83 8.21
C ASN A 78 4.93 3.09 6.86
N VAL A 79 3.67 2.96 6.40
CA VAL A 79 3.31 2.44 5.06
C VAL A 79 4.08 3.15 3.94
N TYR A 80 4.44 4.43 4.13
CA TYR A 80 5.26 5.17 3.19
C TYR A 80 6.63 4.52 2.95
N ILE A 81 7.35 4.12 4.00
CA ILE A 81 8.63 3.40 3.86
C ILE A 81 8.43 2.07 3.15
N GLU A 82 7.37 1.33 3.48
CA GLU A 82 7.06 0.07 2.81
C GLU A 82 6.82 0.26 1.31
N LYS A 83 6.09 1.31 0.94
CA LYS A 83 5.87 1.72 -0.45
C LYS A 83 7.17 2.13 -1.15
N LEU A 84 8.02 2.92 -0.51
CA LEU A 84 9.33 3.30 -1.07
C LEU A 84 10.20 2.06 -1.31
N PHE A 85 10.27 1.15 -0.33
CA PHE A 85 11.02 -0.08 -0.46
C PHE A 85 10.51 -0.93 -1.64
N MET A 86 9.20 -1.09 -1.78
CA MET A 86 8.60 -1.75 -2.94
C MET A 86 8.96 -1.06 -4.25
N ASN A 87 8.92 0.28 -4.31
CA ASN A 87 9.19 1.03 -5.54
C ASN A 87 10.66 1.00 -5.97
N TYR A 88 11.60 1.17 -5.04
CA TYR A 88 13.02 1.26 -5.36
C TYR A 88 13.65 -0.10 -5.63
N TYR A 89 13.20 -1.14 -4.91
CA TYR A 89 13.82 -2.46 -4.95
C TYR A 89 12.99 -3.52 -5.68
N LYS A 90 11.81 -3.17 -6.24
CA LYS A 90 11.14 -4.10 -7.16
C LYS A 90 12.07 -4.41 -8.32
N HIS A 91 12.12 -5.68 -8.69
CA HIS A 91 12.87 -6.10 -9.85
C HIS A 91 12.31 -5.38 -11.09
N LYS A 92 13.15 -4.56 -11.72
CA LYS A 92 12.87 -4.03 -13.05
C LYS A 92 13.13 -5.20 -14.00
N ASN A 93 12.08 -5.72 -14.63
CA ASN A 93 12.25 -6.78 -15.62
C ASN A 93 12.99 -6.18 -16.82
N PHE A 94 14.25 -6.54 -16.99
CA PHE A 94 15.01 -6.25 -18.20
C PHE A 94 14.90 -7.48 -19.11
N ASN A 95 14.31 -7.33 -20.30
CA ASN A 95 14.27 -8.43 -21.26
C ASN A 95 15.58 -8.54 -22.04
N ARG A 96 15.89 -9.75 -22.53
CA ARG A 96 16.93 -9.93 -23.56
C ARG A 96 16.37 -9.43 -24.90
N CYS A 97 17.13 -8.58 -25.58
CA CYS A 97 16.79 -7.93 -26.84
C CYS A 97 16.17 -8.89 -27.88
N GLN A 98 15.04 -8.49 -28.49
CA GLN A 98 14.57 -9.11 -29.73
C GLN A 98 15.29 -8.49 -30.93
N HIS A 99 15.57 -9.31 -31.96
CA HIS A 99 16.26 -8.88 -33.17
C HIS A 99 15.60 -7.63 -33.78
N ASN A 100 16.39 -6.59 -34.08
CA ASN A 100 16.03 -5.26 -34.64
C ASN A 100 15.65 -4.14 -33.66
N CYS A 101 16.17 -4.13 -32.44
CA CYS A 101 16.08 -2.96 -31.57
C CYS A 101 16.97 -1.80 -32.07
N THR A 102 16.42 -0.58 -32.19
CA THR A 102 17.11 0.60 -32.77
C THR A 102 17.86 1.48 -31.75
N HIS A 103 17.99 1.05 -30.50
CA HIS A 103 18.51 1.88 -29.40
C HIS A 103 20.01 2.24 -29.45
N LEU A 104 20.77 1.74 -30.43
CA LEU A 104 22.13 2.19 -30.74
C LEU A 104 22.25 2.99 -32.04
N ASN A 105 21.14 3.39 -32.67
CA ASN A 105 21.18 4.02 -33.99
C ASN A 105 21.42 5.54 -33.94
N ASN A 106 22.46 5.95 -33.20
CA ASN A 106 23.04 7.27 -33.32
C ASN A 106 24.58 7.24 -33.38
N ASN A 107 25.19 6.13 -33.84
CA ASN A 107 26.48 6.23 -34.52
C ASN A 107 26.65 5.10 -35.54
N PHE A 108 26.92 5.53 -36.76
CA PHE A 108 27.34 4.71 -37.87
C PHE A 108 28.57 3.88 -37.50
N LEU A 109 28.58 2.62 -37.95
CA LEU A 109 29.71 1.69 -37.97
C LEU A 109 30.15 1.17 -36.59
N ASN A 110 29.63 -0.01 -36.22
CA ASN A 110 30.43 -1.20 -35.91
C ASN A 110 29.55 -2.31 -35.35
N TYR A 111 29.85 -3.55 -35.74
CA TYR A 111 29.33 -4.77 -35.13
C TYR A 111 29.59 -4.72 -33.61
N VAL A 112 28.53 -4.71 -32.80
CA VAL A 112 28.63 -4.81 -31.34
C VAL A 112 28.37 -6.26 -30.96
N GLU A 113 29.35 -6.92 -30.35
CA GLU A 113 29.18 -8.24 -29.74
C GLU A 113 28.01 -8.23 -28.74
N PRO A 114 27.21 -9.30 -28.65
CA PRO A 114 26.02 -9.34 -27.81
C PRO A 114 26.40 -9.50 -26.33
N LYS A 115 26.89 -8.44 -25.68
CA LYS A 115 27.29 -8.53 -24.26
C LYS A 115 27.01 -7.32 -23.37
N GLU A 116 26.35 -6.28 -23.85
CA GLU A 116 26.00 -5.15 -22.98
C GLU A 116 24.48 -5.04 -22.80
N ILE A 117 24.10 -4.97 -21.54
CA ILE A 117 22.73 -4.90 -21.03
C ILE A 117 22.06 -3.66 -21.64
N CYS A 118 21.00 -3.84 -22.43
CA CYS A 118 20.15 -2.75 -22.91
C CYS A 118 19.06 -2.44 -21.89
N ASP A 119 18.87 -1.16 -21.54
CA ASP A 119 17.72 -0.64 -20.76
C ASP A 119 16.44 -0.53 -21.61
N CYS A 120 16.15 -1.58 -22.36
CA CYS A 120 14.96 -1.71 -23.18
C CYS A 120 13.75 -1.99 -22.23
N LEU A 121 13.03 -0.94 -21.84
CA LEU A 121 11.77 -1.02 -21.08
C LEU A 121 10.66 -1.49 -22.04
N ASP A 122 10.35 -2.79 -22.04
CA ASP A 122 9.19 -3.30 -22.78
C ASP A 122 8.25 -4.13 -21.89
N GLU A 123 6.96 -3.98 -22.15
CA GLU A 123 5.79 -4.23 -21.31
C GLU A 123 5.45 -5.73 -21.10
N CYS A 124 6.39 -6.65 -21.33
CA CYS A 124 6.10 -8.08 -21.35
C CYS A 124 6.27 -8.78 -19.99
N MET A 125 5.55 -8.30 -18.98
CA MET A 125 5.04 -9.14 -17.89
C MET A 125 3.61 -8.68 -17.61
N ASN A 126 2.65 -9.60 -17.65
CA ASN A 126 1.22 -9.34 -17.45
C ASN A 126 0.86 -8.54 -16.18
N ASN A 127 1.80 -8.38 -15.23
CA ASN A 127 1.57 -7.64 -14.00
C ASN A 127 2.41 -6.36 -13.86
N TYR A 128 3.29 -5.94 -14.79
CA TYR A 128 4.11 -4.74 -14.57
C TYR A 128 3.27 -3.46 -14.57
N ASN A 129 2.40 -3.31 -15.58
CA ASN A 129 1.48 -2.18 -15.69
C ASN A 129 0.46 -2.20 -14.55
N GLU A 130 -0.09 -3.38 -14.23
CA GLU A 130 -1.01 -3.58 -13.11
C GLU A 130 -0.35 -3.23 -11.76
N THR A 131 0.86 -3.74 -11.49
CA THR A 131 1.62 -3.45 -10.27
C THR A 131 1.91 -1.97 -10.15
N THR A 132 2.31 -1.33 -11.24
CA THR A 132 2.64 0.10 -11.24
C THR A 132 1.40 0.95 -10.99
N TYR A 133 0.28 0.63 -11.63
CA TYR A 133 -1.01 1.27 -11.41
C TYR A 133 -1.46 1.15 -9.94
N TYR A 134 -1.41 -0.05 -9.38
CA TYR A 134 -1.79 -0.27 -7.99
C TYR A 134 -0.83 0.39 -6.99
N LEU A 135 0.48 0.37 -7.22
CA LEU A 135 1.43 1.12 -6.39
C LEU A 135 1.21 2.64 -6.49
N ALA A 136 0.70 3.14 -7.62
CA ALA A 136 0.26 4.54 -7.74
C ALA A 136 -1.01 4.79 -6.91
N LEU A 137 -1.98 3.88 -6.87
CA LEU A 137 -3.12 3.99 -5.95
C LEU A 137 -2.69 4.03 -4.48
N LEU A 138 -1.69 3.24 -4.09
CA LEU A 138 -1.12 3.31 -2.74
C LEU A 138 -0.55 4.70 -2.44
N ASP A 139 0.16 5.28 -3.41
CA ASP A 139 0.74 6.61 -3.30
C ASP A 139 -0.32 7.70 -3.16
N THR A 140 -1.39 7.61 -3.95
CA THR A 140 -2.54 8.51 -3.87
C THR A 140 -3.22 8.40 -2.51
N ALA A 141 -3.41 7.19 -1.98
CA ALA A 141 -4.01 6.97 -0.67
C ALA A 141 -3.14 7.54 0.47
N ILE A 142 -1.81 7.34 0.41
CA ILE A 142 -0.87 7.93 1.37
C ILE A 142 -0.92 9.46 1.29
N SER A 143 -0.86 10.02 0.08
CA SER A 143 -0.91 11.47 -0.14
C SER A 143 -2.21 12.10 0.35
N PHE A 144 -3.33 11.38 0.21
CA PHE A 144 -4.61 11.78 0.79
C PHE A 144 -4.51 11.84 2.31
N ILE A 145 -4.02 10.78 2.95
CA ILE A 145 -3.88 10.69 4.42
C ILE A 145 -3.00 11.81 4.98
N GLU A 146 -1.92 12.16 4.29
CA GLU A 146 -1.03 13.26 4.66
C GLU A 146 -1.70 14.64 4.63
N ARG A 147 -2.80 14.77 3.88
CA ARG A 147 -3.51 16.04 3.62
C ARG A 147 -4.98 15.98 4.01
N ILE A 148 -5.37 15.09 4.93
CA ILE A 148 -6.76 14.97 5.38
C ILE A 148 -7.21 16.30 6.00
N GLU A 149 -8.30 16.85 5.45
CA GLU A 149 -8.99 18.04 5.94
C GLU A 149 -10.48 17.73 6.16
N PHE A 150 -11.19 18.61 6.88
CA PHE A 150 -12.61 18.39 7.14
C PHE A 150 -13.44 18.24 5.86
N LYS A 151 -13.08 18.94 4.77
CA LYS A 151 -13.80 18.91 3.49
C LYS A 151 -13.60 17.63 2.70
N SER A 152 -12.54 16.86 3.01
CA SER A 152 -12.25 15.61 2.31
C SER A 152 -13.01 14.42 2.91
N LEU A 153 -13.82 14.66 3.95
CA LEU A 153 -14.56 13.64 4.68
C LEU A 153 -16.04 14.05 4.78
N ASN A 154 -16.92 13.07 4.82
CA ASN A 154 -18.35 13.27 5.07
C ASN A 154 -18.62 13.42 6.57
N ILE A 155 -18.27 14.59 7.12
CA ILE A 155 -18.38 14.93 8.55
C ILE A 155 -18.58 16.44 8.73
N SER A 156 -19.18 16.87 9.84
CA SER A 156 -19.22 18.29 10.19
C SER A 156 -17.84 18.80 10.62
N ARG A 157 -17.63 20.12 10.51
CA ARG A 157 -16.37 20.76 10.96
C ARG A 157 -16.20 20.64 12.48
N GLU A 158 -17.31 20.76 13.20
CA GLU A 158 -17.37 20.72 14.65
C GLU A 158 -16.95 19.33 15.16
N GLU A 159 -17.50 18.26 14.58
CA GLU A 159 -17.14 16.89 14.92
C GLU A 159 -15.69 16.57 14.53
N TYR A 160 -15.23 17.00 13.35
CA TYR A 160 -13.84 16.83 12.92
C TYR A 160 -12.86 17.43 13.92
N ASN A 161 -13.07 18.69 14.31
CA ASN A 161 -12.22 19.38 15.28
C ASN A 161 -12.24 18.67 16.64
N ALA A 162 -13.43 18.25 17.10
CA ALA A 162 -13.56 17.52 18.35
C ALA A 162 -12.75 16.20 18.34
N PHE A 163 -12.79 15.42 17.25
CA PHE A 163 -11.99 14.19 17.14
C PHE A 163 -10.49 14.46 17.12
N ILE A 164 -10.04 15.49 16.38
CA ILE A 164 -8.63 15.88 16.33
C ILE A 164 -8.14 16.32 17.71
N ASP A 165 -8.88 17.18 18.40
CA ASP A 165 -8.53 17.67 19.73
C ASP A 165 -8.43 16.54 20.74
N GLN A 166 -9.44 15.65 20.78
CA GLN A 166 -9.42 14.46 21.62
C GLN A 166 -8.21 13.58 21.32
N LYS A 167 -7.85 13.40 20.04
CA LYS A 167 -6.70 12.58 19.67
C LYS A 167 -5.38 13.23 20.07
N ILE A 168 -5.22 14.54 19.86
CA ILE A 168 -4.02 15.29 20.27
C ILE A 168 -3.83 15.18 21.79
N ILE A 169 -4.90 15.33 22.57
CA ILE A 169 -4.85 15.14 24.03
C ILE A 169 -4.39 13.73 24.37
N SER A 170 -4.99 12.70 23.75
CA SER A 170 -4.63 11.30 23.99
C SER A 170 -3.17 10.95 23.65
N LEU A 171 -2.57 11.66 22.70
CA LEU A 171 -1.17 11.49 22.31
C LEU A 171 -0.20 12.23 23.24
N LYS A 172 -0.65 13.28 23.93
CA LYS A 172 0.16 14.07 24.87
C LYS A 172 0.25 13.46 26.26
N GLU A 173 -0.59 12.48 26.61
CA GLU A 173 -0.53 11.76 27.88
C GLU A 173 0.37 10.51 27.79
N PRO A 174 1.65 10.56 28.19
CA PRO A 174 2.63 9.51 27.91
C PRO A 174 2.37 8.18 28.65
N ASN A 175 1.56 8.20 29.71
CA ASN A 175 1.37 7.03 30.59
C ASN A 175 0.61 5.87 29.92
N LYS A 176 -0.10 6.09 28.80
CA LYS A 176 -0.78 5.03 28.04
C LYS A 176 0.08 4.44 26.91
N ILE A 177 1.08 5.17 26.43
CA ILE A 177 1.94 4.77 25.31
C ILE A 177 2.83 3.59 25.70
N ILE A 178 3.32 3.55 26.94
CA ILE A 178 4.16 2.46 27.47
C ILE A 178 3.37 1.14 27.62
N GLU A 179 2.08 1.21 27.99
CA GLU A 179 1.21 0.02 28.06
C GLU A 179 0.77 -0.49 26.69
N ILE A 180 0.61 0.42 25.72
CA ILE A 180 0.23 0.07 24.34
C ILE A 180 1.43 -0.53 23.60
N SER A 181 2.62 0.08 23.68
CA SER A 181 3.83 -0.47 23.04
C SER A 181 4.19 -1.85 23.59
N SER A 182 4.08 -2.05 24.90
CA SER A 182 4.32 -3.35 25.54
C SER A 182 3.27 -4.42 25.18
N LYS A 183 2.02 -4.03 24.87
CA LYS A 183 0.99 -4.95 24.35
C LYS A 183 1.17 -5.25 22.87
N GLU A 184 1.56 -4.26 22.07
CA GLU A 184 1.83 -4.39 20.63
C GLU A 184 3.06 -5.27 20.37
N ASP A 185 4.14 -5.08 21.12
CA ASP A 185 5.34 -5.93 21.09
C ASP A 185 5.00 -7.39 21.43
N ASN A 186 4.12 -7.61 22.42
CA ASN A 186 3.64 -8.94 22.78
C ASN A 186 2.75 -9.57 21.69
N LYS A 187 1.94 -8.77 20.99
CA LYS A 187 1.08 -9.24 19.89
C LYS A 187 1.91 -9.60 18.66
N ILE A 188 2.87 -8.76 18.28
CA ILE A 188 3.83 -9.00 17.18
C ILE A 188 4.67 -10.24 17.48
N SER A 189 5.20 -10.37 18.70
CA SER A 189 5.98 -11.54 19.11
C SER A 189 5.16 -12.84 19.04
N ARG A 190 3.88 -12.80 19.40
CA ARG A 190 2.94 -13.94 19.24
C ARG A 190 2.69 -14.31 17.78
N ILE A 191 2.48 -13.32 16.91
CA ILE A 191 2.26 -13.53 15.48
C ILE A 191 3.52 -14.11 14.81
N ILE A 192 4.71 -13.59 15.13
CA ILE A 192 5.98 -14.13 14.64
C ILE A 192 6.18 -15.58 15.09
N LYS A 193 5.84 -15.90 16.35
CA LYS A 193 5.94 -17.26 16.90
C LYS A 193 4.96 -18.23 16.24
N TYR A 194 3.77 -17.77 15.86
CA TYR A 194 2.79 -18.55 15.09
C TYR A 194 3.30 -18.87 13.68
N PHE A 195 3.82 -17.87 12.95
CA PHE A 195 4.34 -18.10 11.60
C PHE A 195 5.64 -18.92 11.56
N ARG A 196 6.47 -18.87 12.60
CA ARG A 196 7.66 -19.75 12.72
C ARG A 196 7.33 -21.22 12.95
N LYS A 197 6.13 -21.56 13.45
CA LYS A 197 5.69 -22.94 13.69
C LYS A 197 5.07 -23.64 12.46
N GLN A 198 4.81 -22.90 11.38
CA GLN A 198 4.22 -23.44 10.14
C GLN A 198 5.24 -23.69 9.02
N LYS A 199 6.53 -23.57 9.32
CA LYS A 199 7.64 -24.08 8.51
C LYS A 199 8.17 -25.35 9.16
#